data_AF-A0A0D7DY39-F1
#
_entry.id   AF-A0A0D7DY39-F1
#
_cell.length_a   1.000
_cell.length_b   1.000
_cell.length_c   1.000
_cell.angle_alpha   90.00
_cell.angle_beta   90.00
_cell.angle_gamma   90.00
#
_symmetry.space_group_name_H-M   'P 1'
#
loop_
_entity.id
_entity.type
_entity.pdbx_description
1 polymer ?
#
loop_
_entity_poly.entity_id
_entity_poly.type
_entity_poly.pdbx_seq_one_letter_code
_entity_poly.pdbx_strand_id
1 'polypeptide(L)'
;QLSIEETRQVCPYQNATGMQVSSAVLAGMVWALENPNEGIVEADEMDFRRCLEIQTPYLGPVKGYYTDWTPLTDRPGLFPEDIDETDPWQFRNVLVR
;
A
#
# COMPACT_ATOMS: atom_id res chain seq x y z
N GLN A 1 -4.42 -1.12 -10.06
CA GLN A 1 -2.98 -1.01 -9.85
C GLN A 1 -2.41 -0.17 -11.00
N LEU A 2 -1.57 0.81 -10.69
CA LEU A 2 -0.90 1.66 -11.67
C LEU A 2 -0.01 0.85 -12.62
N SER A 3 -0.17 1.03 -13.93
CA SER A 3 0.70 0.45 -14.94
C SER A 3 1.83 1.41 -15.35
N ILE A 4 2.88 0.87 -15.96
CA ILE A 4 3.97 1.69 -16.50
C ILE A 4 3.52 2.49 -17.74
N GLU A 5 2.59 1.95 -18.53
CA GLU A 5 2.00 2.61 -19.69
C GLU A 5 1.22 3.86 -19.26
N GLU A 6 0.36 3.73 -18.25
CA GLU A 6 -0.40 4.83 -17.69
C GLU A 6 0.52 5.88 -17.06
N THR A 7 1.53 5.44 -16.30
CA THR A 7 2.53 6.35 -15.71
C THR A 7 3.17 7.26 -16.77
N ARG A 8 3.62 6.67 -17.88
CA ARG A 8 4.26 7.40 -18.99
C ARG A 8 3.34 8.43 -19.66
N GLN A 9 2.02 8.23 -19.59
CA GLN A 9 1.04 9.17 -20.15
C GLN A 9 0.82 10.37 -19.23
N VAL A 10 0.84 10.16 -17.92
CA VAL A 10 0.45 11.19 -16.94
C VAL A 10 1.61 11.98 -16.36
N CYS A 11 2.84 11.43 -16.35
CA CYS A 11 4.01 12.17 -15.88
C CYS A 11 5.34 11.62 -16.43
N PRO A 12 6.25 12.49 -16.87
CA PRO A 12 7.53 12.06 -17.43
C PRO A 12 8.55 11.63 -16.35
N TYR A 13 9.65 11.04 -16.83
CA TYR A 13 10.90 10.78 -16.07
C TYR A 13 10.80 9.83 -14.87
N GLN A 14 9.78 8.97 -14.82
CA GLN A 14 9.66 7.97 -13.77
C GLN A 14 8.95 6.71 -14.25
N ASN A 15 9.16 5.62 -13.50
CA ASN A 15 8.40 4.39 -13.66
C ASN A 15 7.22 4.35 -12.67
N ALA A 16 6.38 3.29 -12.73
CA ALA A 16 5.20 3.17 -11.89
C ALA A 16 5.52 3.19 -10.39
N THR A 17 6.62 2.58 -9.97
CA THR A 17 7.08 2.63 -8.57
C THR A 17 7.44 4.05 -8.14
N GLY A 18 8.17 4.78 -8.99
CA GLY A 18 8.53 6.17 -8.74
C GLY A 18 7.30 7.08 -8.64
N MET A 19 6.31 6.86 -9.50
CA MET A 19 5.05 7.61 -9.51
C MET A 19 4.25 7.46 -8.21
N GLN A 20 4.19 6.25 -7.65
CA GLN A 20 3.52 6.04 -6.36
C GLN A 20 4.16 6.84 -5.23
N VAL A 21 5.48 6.99 -5.24
CA VAL A 21 6.23 7.74 -4.22
C VAL A 21 6.14 9.25 -4.46
N SER A 22 6.39 9.72 -5.69
CA SER A 22 6.41 11.16 -5.99
C SER A 22 5.05 11.81 -5.80
N SER A 23 3.96 11.11 -6.14
CA SER A 23 2.59 11.56 -5.87
C SER A 23 2.25 11.59 -4.37
N ALA A 24 2.78 10.67 -3.56
CA ALA A 24 2.62 10.70 -2.10
C ALA A 24 3.31 11.92 -1.50
N VAL A 25 4.52 12.23 -1.97
CA VAL A 25 5.26 13.43 -1.55
C VAL A 25 4.49 14.69 -1.94
N LEU A 26 3.94 14.77 -3.15
CA LEU A 26 3.10 15.89 -3.58
C LEU A 26 1.88 16.08 -2.65
N ALA A 27 1.17 15.00 -2.33
CA ALA A 27 0.04 15.06 -1.42
C ALA A 27 0.44 15.54 -0.01
N GLY A 28 1.57 15.04 0.51
CA GLY A 28 2.12 15.50 1.79
C GLY A 28 2.53 16.96 1.80
N MET A 29 3.11 17.46 0.71
CA MET A 29 3.45 18.88 0.56
C MET A 29 2.19 19.76 0.53
N VAL A 30 1.14 19.35 -0.18
CA VAL A 30 -0.14 20.06 -0.18
C VAL A 30 -0.75 20.09 1.23
N TRP A 31 -0.80 18.93 1.90
CA TRP A 31 -1.33 18.84 3.26
C TRP A 31 -0.53 19.71 4.24
N ALA A 32 0.80 19.72 4.16
CA ALA A 32 1.65 20.55 5.02
C ALA A 32 1.44 22.06 4.78
N LEU A 33 1.18 22.47 3.54
CA LEU A 33 0.83 23.86 3.23
C LEU A 33 -0.56 24.25 3.76
N GLU A 34 -1.51 23.32 3.75
CA GLU A 34 -2.85 23.50 4.31
C GLU A 34 -2.87 23.47 5.84
N ASN A 35 -1.93 22.76 6.47
CA ASN A 35 -1.83 22.55 7.92
C ASN A 35 -0.43 22.92 8.45
N PRO A 36 0.01 24.18 8.34
CA PRO A 36 1.41 24.57 8.53
C PRO A 36 1.91 24.55 9.97
N ASN A 37 1.02 24.35 10.96
CA ASN A 37 1.34 24.49 12.39
C ASN A 37 1.12 23.21 13.21
N GLU A 38 0.98 22.05 12.55
CA GLU A 38 0.73 20.76 13.23
C GLU A 38 1.99 20.13 13.86
N GLY A 39 3.15 20.77 13.72
CA GLY A 39 4.41 20.28 14.28
C GLY A 39 5.01 19.14 13.45
N ILE A 40 5.69 18.21 14.12
CA ILE A 40 6.24 17.00 13.50
C ILE A 40 5.13 15.96 13.51
N VAL A 41 4.77 15.46 12.31
CA VAL A 41 3.72 14.47 12.13
C VAL A 41 4.19 13.31 11.24
N GLU A 42 3.57 12.15 11.39
CA GLU A 42 3.66 11.00 10.49
C GLU A 42 2.46 10.91 9.55
N ALA A 43 2.54 10.05 8.53
CA ALA A 43 1.46 9.89 7.55
C ALA A 43 0.13 9.44 8.18
N ASP A 44 0.20 8.70 9.30
CA ASP A 44 -0.96 8.21 10.06
C ASP A 44 -1.73 9.33 10.76
N GLU A 45 -1.11 10.50 10.97
CA GLU A 45 -1.71 11.66 11.64
C GLU A 45 -2.31 12.67 10.64
N MET A 46 -2.09 12.47 9.35
CA MET A 46 -2.59 13.34 8.28
C MET A 46 -4.04 12.99 7.90
N ASP A 47 -4.78 13.96 7.33
CA ASP A 47 -6.08 13.67 6.74
C ASP A 47 -5.90 12.81 5.48
N PHE A 48 -6.13 11.51 5.64
CA PHE A 48 -5.99 10.53 4.57
C PHE A 48 -6.90 10.82 3.37
N ARG A 49 -8.09 11.42 3.59
CA ARG A 49 -9.01 11.74 2.48
C ARG A 49 -8.44 12.85 1.63
N ARG A 50 -7.90 13.90 2.25
CA ARG A 50 -7.27 15.01 1.54
C ARG A 50 -6.02 14.55 0.81
N CYS A 51 -5.18 13.74 1.45
CA CYS A 51 -3.99 13.19 0.81
C CYS A 51 -4.34 12.32 -0.41
N LEU A 52 -5.33 11.43 -0.26
CA LEU A 52 -5.79 10.59 -1.37
C LEU A 52 -6.50 11.39 -2.47
N GLU A 53 -7.23 12.46 -2.16
CA GLU A 53 -7.82 13.33 -3.17
C GLU A 53 -6.75 13.88 -4.13
N ILE A 54 -5.60 14.30 -3.59
CA ILE A 54 -4.46 14.80 -4.37
C ILE A 54 -3.72 13.67 -5.08
N GLN A 55 -3.54 12.51 -4.42
CA GLN A 55 -2.72 11.43 -4.92
C GLN A 55 -3.43 10.55 -5.96
N THR A 56 -4.74 10.33 -5.83
CA THR A 56 -5.53 9.38 -6.64
C THR A 56 -5.37 9.53 -8.15
N PRO A 57 -5.29 10.75 -8.74
CA PRO A 57 -5.03 10.92 -10.17
C PRO A 57 -3.77 10.23 -10.70
N TYR A 58 -2.84 9.88 -9.81
CA TYR A 58 -1.54 9.29 -10.12
C TYR A 58 -1.40 7.80 -9.76
N LEU A 59 -2.44 7.17 -9.19
CA LEU A 59 -2.39 5.79 -8.70
C LEU A 59 -2.98 4.75 -9.67
N GLY A 60 -3.50 5.21 -10.81
CA GLY A 60 -4.29 4.39 -11.70
C GLY A 60 -5.49 3.77 -10.97
N PRO A 61 -5.89 2.53 -11.28
CA PRO A 61 -7.04 1.91 -10.61
C PRO A 61 -6.76 1.60 -9.14
N VAL A 62 -7.45 2.28 -8.21
CA VAL A 62 -7.46 1.97 -6.77
C VAL A 62 -8.68 1.12 -6.44
N LYS A 63 -8.49 -0.10 -5.95
CA LYS A 63 -9.55 -1.11 -5.80
C LYS A 63 -9.38 -1.91 -4.51
N GLY A 64 -10.51 -2.27 -3.88
CA GLY A 64 -10.57 -3.21 -2.77
C GLY A 64 -11.01 -4.59 -3.25
N TYR A 65 -10.36 -5.64 -2.74
CA TYR A 65 -10.65 -7.04 -3.05
C TYR A 65 -10.67 -7.86 -1.76
N TYR A 66 -11.74 -8.63 -1.54
CA TYR A 66 -11.78 -9.67 -0.51
C TYR A 66 -11.26 -10.98 -1.07
N THR A 67 -10.67 -11.82 -0.22
CA THR A 67 -10.20 -13.17 -0.55
C THR A 67 -10.37 -14.09 0.64
N ASP A 68 -10.67 -15.37 0.37
CA ASP A 68 -10.71 -16.43 1.38
C ASP A 68 -9.31 -17.02 1.65
N TRP A 69 -8.28 -16.53 0.95
CA TRP A 69 -6.89 -16.97 1.14
C TRP A 69 -6.42 -16.69 2.57
N THR A 70 -5.72 -17.68 3.15
CA THR A 70 -5.00 -17.53 4.41
C THR A 70 -3.59 -18.10 4.25
N PRO A 71 -2.65 -17.78 5.16
CA PRO A 71 -1.32 -18.40 5.18
C PRO A 71 -1.32 -19.94 5.29
N LEU A 72 -2.45 -20.56 5.65
CA LEU A 72 -2.66 -22.01 5.71
C LEU A 72 -3.26 -22.61 4.44
N THR A 73 -3.64 -21.81 3.44
CA THR A 73 -4.14 -22.33 2.17
C THR A 73 -3.08 -23.23 1.53
N ASP A 74 -3.48 -24.44 1.13
CA ASP A 74 -2.62 -25.49 0.56
C ASP A 74 -1.52 -26.05 1.51
N ARG A 75 -1.72 -25.95 2.84
CA ARG A 75 -0.80 -26.49 3.87
C ARG A 75 -1.51 -27.42 4.88
N PRO A 76 -0.81 -28.40 5.48
CA PRO A 76 0.60 -28.74 5.27
C PRO A 76 0.82 -29.49 3.94
N GLY A 77 2.04 -29.37 3.40
CA GLY A 77 2.45 -30.06 2.17
C GLY A 77 2.98 -31.47 2.40
N LEU A 78 4.06 -31.81 1.69
CA LEU A 78 4.72 -33.12 1.76
C LEU A 78 5.67 -33.29 2.96
N PHE A 79 6.04 -32.18 3.60
CA PHE A 79 6.93 -32.17 4.76
C PHE A 79 6.18 -31.63 5.98
N PRO A 80 6.50 -32.11 7.19
CA PRO A 80 5.95 -31.54 8.42
C PRO A 80 6.30 -30.06 8.55
N GLU A 81 5.32 -29.25 8.94
CA GLU A 81 5.47 -27.81 9.14
C GLU A 81 5.03 -27.41 10.55
N ASP A 82 5.70 -26.41 11.11
CA ASP A 82 5.39 -25.86 12.43
C ASP A 82 4.27 -24.82 12.32
N ILE A 83 3.01 -25.27 12.25
CA ILE A 83 1.83 -24.42 12.01
C ILE A 83 0.87 -24.36 13.21
N ASP A 84 0.08 -23.29 13.26
CA ASP A 84 -1.06 -23.14 14.17
C ASP A 84 -2.37 -23.18 13.36
N GLU A 85 -3.11 -24.29 13.47
CA GLU A 85 -4.39 -24.51 12.78
C GLU A 85 -5.56 -23.76 13.43
N THR A 86 -5.41 -23.25 14.65
CA THR A 86 -6.50 -22.60 15.40
C THR A 86 -6.69 -21.14 15.01
N ASP A 87 -5.63 -20.51 14.51
CA ASP A 87 -5.63 -19.15 13.99
C ASP A 87 -4.72 -19.05 12.75
N PRO A 88 -5.31 -19.03 11.54
CA PRO A 88 -4.56 -19.00 10.29
C PRO A 88 -3.59 -17.80 10.15
N TRP A 89 -3.85 -16.68 10.84
CA TRP A 89 -3.10 -15.43 10.70
C TRP A 89 -1.95 -15.27 11.70
N GLN A 90 -1.70 -16.29 12.53
CA GLN A 90 -0.51 -16.29 13.39
C GLN A 90 0.76 -16.07 12.57
N PHE A 91 1.65 -15.22 13.06
CA PHE A 91 2.93 -14.95 12.39
C PHE A 91 3.75 -16.22 12.15
N ARG A 92 3.58 -17.23 13.01
CA ARG A 92 4.11 -18.59 12.86
C ARG A 92 3.79 -19.20 11.49
N ASN A 93 2.59 -18.96 10.97
CA ASN A 93 2.13 -19.47 9.68
C ASN A 93 2.63 -18.61 8.51
N VAL A 94 2.85 -17.30 8.70
CA VAL A 94 3.31 -16.40 7.61
C VAL A 94 4.81 -16.51 7.37
N LEU A 95 5.60 -16.65 8.43
CA LEU A 95 7.05 -16.73 8.34
C LEU A 95 7.47 -18.05 7.66
N VAL A 96 8.09 -17.95 6.48
CA VAL A 96 8.73 -19.11 5.83
C VAL A 96 9.98 -19.50 6.64
N ARG A 97 10.03 -20.75 7.10
CA ARG A 97 11.05 -21.30 8.00
C ARG A 97 11.75 -22.49 7.40
#